data_AF-A0A1Z5HVU6-F1
#
_entry.id   AF-A0A1Z5HVU6-F1
#
_cell.length_a   1.000
_cell.length_b   1.000
_cell.length_c   1.000
_cell.angle_alpha   90.00
_cell.angle_beta   90.00
_cell.angle_gamma   90.00
#
_symmetry.space_group_name_H-M   'P 1'
#
loop_
_entity.id
_entity.type
_entity.pdbx_description
1 polymer ?
#
loop_
_entity_poly.entity_id
_entity_poly.type
_entity_poly.pdbx_seq_one_letter_code
_entity_poly.pdbx_strand_id
1 'polypeptide(L)'
;MIYDTIAAISTPLGEGGIGIVRVSGNEAINIVEKIFRSQRGVKLHEVGSHTLSLGYIVNPENGEVVDEVLISVMRKPRSYTAEDVVEINCHGGIVPLRRTLELVLRSGARLAEPGEFTKRAFLNGRIDLAQAESVIDIIRAKTDAGLDLALNQLQGKLSEKITNLRSELLEILAFVEASIDFPEEEIEELSEGELVSRCKKVKEEISKLIREADKGKVYREGLSTVIIGRPNVGKSSLLNALLKEKRAIVTDIPGTTRDIIEEIINVGGIPLRIIDTAGIRETEDVVEKMGVERSREFFAKADLVLFVLDAYTGITKEDIEIANMLRDKKAIVLINKIDLDEGRIDPAELRKLVGDKPYLKISATEEIGLEELENKILEMVFEGEVQVGEKTLVTRLRHKEALQKAQAHIMDALKSIEEGMPADLYAIDLKAAWEALGEITGETVEEDILDRIFAEFCIGK
;
A
#
# COMPACT_ATOMS: atom_id res chain seq x y z
N MET A 1 -9.33 -26.37 0.76
CA MET A 1 -10.16 -26.92 1.86
C MET A 1 -10.28 -25.85 2.93
N ILE A 2 -11.46 -25.23 3.11
CA ILE A 2 -11.64 -24.03 3.96
C ILE A 2 -11.78 -24.36 5.47
N TYR A 3 -11.64 -25.62 5.88
CA TYR A 3 -12.00 -26.08 7.23
C TYR A 3 -10.88 -26.67 8.08
N ASP A 4 -9.64 -26.72 7.58
CA ASP A 4 -8.51 -27.17 8.41
C ASP A 4 -8.10 -26.08 9.41
N THR A 5 -7.38 -26.45 10.46
CA THR A 5 -6.84 -25.49 11.44
C THR A 5 -5.41 -25.15 11.08
N ILE A 6 -5.11 -23.86 10.96
CA ILE A 6 -3.81 -23.35 10.56
C ILE A 6 -3.07 -22.73 11.73
N ALA A 7 -1.74 -22.76 11.67
CA ALA A 7 -0.87 -22.10 12.63
C ALA A 7 0.35 -21.44 11.95
N ALA A 8 0.82 -20.34 12.52
CA ALA A 8 2.06 -19.67 12.12
C ALA A 8 2.58 -18.75 13.23
N ILE A 9 3.85 -18.32 13.11
CA ILE A 9 4.39 -17.22 13.90
C ILE A 9 3.89 -15.91 13.30
N SER A 10 3.22 -15.07 14.10
CA SER A 10 2.59 -13.82 13.65
C SER A 10 3.39 -12.55 13.98
N THR A 11 4.53 -12.69 14.67
CA THR A 11 5.48 -11.61 14.97
C THR A 11 6.69 -11.66 14.04
N PRO A 12 7.38 -10.53 13.78
CA PRO A 12 8.64 -10.53 13.05
C PRO A 12 9.65 -11.53 13.65
N LEU A 13 10.39 -12.22 12.78
CA LEU A 13 11.48 -13.09 13.22
C LEU A 13 12.65 -12.24 13.72
N GLY A 14 13.16 -12.54 14.89
CA GLY A 14 14.24 -11.79 15.52
C GLY A 14 14.24 -11.96 17.04
N GLU A 15 15.00 -11.11 17.72
CA GLU A 15 14.95 -11.00 19.18
C GLU A 15 13.93 -9.94 19.58
N GLY A 16 12.99 -10.32 20.43
CA GLY A 16 11.99 -9.43 21.01
C GLY A 16 11.55 -9.89 22.39
N GLY A 17 10.86 -9.03 23.13
CA GLY A 17 10.32 -9.41 24.44
C GLY A 17 9.22 -10.47 24.35
N ILE A 18 8.42 -10.44 23.28
CA ILE A 18 7.28 -11.33 23.06
C ILE A 18 7.28 -11.80 21.61
N GLY A 19 6.94 -13.06 21.39
CA GLY A 19 6.60 -13.59 20.08
C GLY A 19 5.27 -14.33 20.12
N ILE A 20 4.54 -14.33 19.01
CA ILE A 20 3.18 -14.90 18.97
C ILE A 20 3.14 -16.05 17.99
N VAL A 21 2.68 -17.22 18.44
CA VAL A 21 2.20 -18.30 17.57
C VAL A 21 0.68 -18.24 17.55
N ARG A 22 0.10 -17.95 16.38
CA ARG A 22 -1.35 -17.86 16.17
C ARG A 22 -1.87 -19.15 15.57
N VAL A 23 -3.03 -19.60 16.05
CA VAL A 23 -3.76 -20.77 15.57
C VAL A 23 -5.19 -20.38 15.24
N SER A 24 -5.69 -20.71 14.04
CA SER A 24 -7.05 -20.38 13.59
C SER A 24 -7.75 -21.57 12.96
N GLY A 25 -8.99 -21.83 13.37
CA GLY A 25 -9.82 -22.91 12.83
C GLY A 25 -10.66 -23.60 13.91
N ASN A 26 -11.56 -24.50 13.50
CA ASN A 26 -12.50 -25.16 14.43
C ASN A 26 -11.80 -25.99 15.54
N GLU A 27 -10.58 -26.47 15.31
CA GLU A 27 -9.80 -27.25 16.28
C GLU A 27 -8.77 -26.41 17.03
N ALA A 28 -8.73 -25.08 16.85
CA ALA A 28 -7.68 -24.23 17.43
C ALA A 28 -7.57 -24.37 18.95
N ILE A 29 -8.72 -24.35 19.65
CA ILE A 29 -8.76 -24.51 21.11
C ILE A 29 -8.32 -25.92 21.52
N ASN A 30 -8.81 -26.96 20.84
CA ASN A 30 -8.49 -28.35 21.15
C ASN A 30 -7.01 -28.66 20.94
N ILE A 31 -6.41 -28.15 19.86
CA ILE A 31 -5.00 -28.34 19.53
C ILE A 31 -4.12 -27.69 20.60
N VAL A 32 -4.39 -26.44 20.97
CA VAL A 32 -3.59 -25.74 21.98
C VAL A 32 -3.80 -26.33 23.37
N GLU A 33 -5.00 -26.80 23.72
CA GLU A 33 -5.28 -27.42 25.01
C GLU A 33 -4.47 -28.71 25.25
N LYS A 34 -4.15 -29.49 24.20
CA LYS A 34 -3.31 -30.70 24.32
C LYS A 34 -1.92 -30.39 24.88
N ILE A 35 -1.33 -29.28 24.43
CA ILE A 35 0.05 -28.89 24.72
C ILE A 35 0.15 -27.83 25.83
N PHE A 36 -0.95 -27.18 26.20
CA PHE A 36 -0.97 -26.18 27.26
C PHE A 36 -1.26 -26.80 28.63
N ARG A 37 -0.57 -26.30 29.65
CA ARG A 37 -0.82 -26.62 31.07
C ARG A 37 -1.05 -25.33 31.83
N SER A 38 -2.31 -25.06 32.16
CA SER A 38 -2.69 -23.88 32.96
C SER A 38 -2.08 -23.95 34.36
N GLN A 39 -1.52 -22.83 34.82
CA GLN A 39 -1.02 -22.72 36.18
C GLN A 39 -2.14 -22.83 37.23
N ARG A 40 -3.37 -22.49 36.85
CA ARG A 40 -4.58 -22.56 37.70
C ARG A 40 -5.40 -23.84 37.47
N GLY A 41 -4.95 -24.75 36.61
CA GLY A 41 -5.67 -25.98 36.27
C GLY A 41 -6.92 -25.79 35.41
N VAL A 42 -7.10 -24.61 34.81
CA VAL A 42 -8.26 -24.29 33.96
C VAL A 42 -8.07 -24.87 32.55
N LYS A 43 -9.13 -25.43 31.97
CA LYS A 43 -9.12 -25.90 30.57
C LYS A 43 -9.52 -24.76 29.61
N LEU A 44 -8.88 -24.71 28.45
CA LEU A 44 -9.12 -23.63 27.48
C LEU A 44 -10.53 -23.68 26.89
N HIS A 45 -11.18 -24.84 26.81
CA HIS A 45 -12.58 -24.90 26.38
C HIS A 45 -13.56 -24.32 27.41
N GLU A 46 -13.16 -24.16 28.68
CA GLU A 46 -14.00 -23.60 29.75
C GLU A 46 -13.82 -22.08 29.90
N VAL A 47 -12.76 -21.49 29.33
CA VAL A 47 -12.53 -20.04 29.43
C VAL A 47 -13.42 -19.25 28.46
N GLY A 48 -13.79 -18.05 28.91
CA GLY A 48 -14.50 -17.07 28.10
C GLY A 48 -13.67 -16.56 26.92
N SER A 49 -14.34 -16.05 25.90
CA SER A 49 -13.69 -15.36 24.78
C SER A 49 -13.02 -14.06 25.26
N HIS A 50 -11.92 -13.66 24.61
CA HIS A 50 -11.10 -12.48 24.92
C HIS A 50 -10.53 -12.49 26.35
N THR A 51 -10.13 -13.67 26.83
CA THR A 51 -9.49 -13.84 28.14
C THR A 51 -8.04 -14.30 28.00
N LEU A 52 -7.22 -14.00 29.02
CA LEU A 52 -5.82 -14.42 29.11
C LEU A 52 -5.65 -15.51 30.17
N SER A 53 -4.91 -16.56 29.81
CA SER A 53 -4.57 -17.67 30.71
C SER A 53 -3.06 -17.86 30.79
N LEU A 54 -2.50 -17.80 32.01
CA LEU A 54 -1.08 -18.08 32.28
C LEU A 54 -0.84 -19.58 32.46
N GLY A 55 0.25 -20.08 31.89
CA GLY A 55 0.68 -21.46 32.04
C GLY A 55 1.91 -21.79 31.21
N TYR A 56 2.08 -23.08 30.91
CA TYR A 56 3.26 -23.59 30.20
C TYR A 56 2.85 -24.31 28.93
N ILE A 57 3.64 -24.15 27.86
CA ILE A 57 3.63 -25.08 26.73
C ILE A 57 4.52 -26.25 27.09
N VAL A 58 3.97 -27.46 26.98
CA VAL A 58 4.60 -28.71 27.39
C VAL A 58 4.49 -29.70 26.24
N ASN A 59 5.59 -30.40 25.94
CA ASN A 59 5.56 -31.49 24.99
C ASN A 59 4.80 -32.69 25.61
N PRO A 60 3.71 -33.15 25.00
CA PRO A 60 2.87 -34.21 25.57
C PRO A 60 3.55 -35.59 25.60
N GLU A 61 4.58 -35.82 24.79
CA GLU A 61 5.26 -37.12 24.68
C GLU A 61 6.27 -37.36 25.83
N ASN A 62 7.00 -36.33 26.24
CA ASN A 62 8.09 -36.43 27.21
C ASN A 62 7.89 -35.55 28.46
N GLY A 63 6.84 -34.71 28.50
CA GLY A 63 6.56 -33.80 29.60
C GLY A 63 7.51 -32.60 29.72
N GLU A 64 8.37 -32.36 28.72
CA GLU A 64 9.32 -31.25 28.71
C GLU A 64 8.60 -29.91 28.57
N VAL A 65 8.92 -28.96 29.44
CA VAL A 65 8.45 -27.58 29.34
C VAL A 65 9.21 -26.88 28.22
N VAL A 66 8.48 -26.33 27.25
CA VAL A 66 9.05 -25.55 26.15
C VAL A 66 9.16 -24.08 26.51
N ASP A 67 8.09 -23.51 27.07
CA ASP A 67 8.04 -22.10 27.45
C ASP A 67 6.93 -21.82 28.48
N GLU A 68 7.08 -20.74 29.24
CA GLU A 68 6.02 -20.11 30.04
C GLU A 68 5.32 -19.05 29.20
N VAL A 69 3.99 -19.15 29.05
CA VAL A 69 3.24 -18.39 28.04
C VAL A 69 1.95 -17.80 28.60
N LEU A 70 1.46 -16.77 27.92
CA LEU A 70 0.07 -16.31 28.02
C LEU A 70 -0.72 -16.80 26.80
N ILE A 71 -1.85 -17.46 27.05
CA ILE A 71 -2.80 -17.87 26.01
C ILE A 71 -3.96 -16.87 25.94
N SER A 72 -4.20 -16.32 24.76
CA SER A 72 -5.42 -15.57 24.43
C SER A 72 -6.39 -16.47 23.66
N VAL A 73 -7.66 -16.56 24.12
CA VAL A 73 -8.71 -17.31 23.40
C VAL A 73 -9.72 -16.33 22.81
N MET A 74 -9.94 -16.37 21.50
CA MET A 74 -10.94 -15.58 20.78
C MET A 74 -11.89 -16.53 20.03
N ARG A 75 -13.14 -16.61 20.48
CA ARG A 75 -14.13 -17.51 19.88
C ARG A 75 -14.87 -16.86 18.72
N LYS A 76 -15.23 -17.67 17.71
CA LYS A 76 -16.06 -17.23 16.57
C LYS A 76 -17.40 -16.63 17.03
N PRO A 77 -17.95 -15.64 16.30
CA PRO A 77 -17.37 -14.95 15.14
C PRO A 77 -16.42 -13.79 15.54
N ARG A 78 -16.15 -13.60 16.83
CA ARG A 78 -15.43 -12.43 17.36
C ARG A 78 -13.93 -12.70 17.41
N SER A 79 -13.31 -12.85 16.25
CA SER A 79 -11.86 -13.04 16.11
C SER A 79 -11.37 -12.39 14.82
N TYR A 80 -10.06 -12.40 14.57
CA TYR A 80 -9.48 -11.84 13.34
C TYR A 80 -9.95 -12.56 12.07
N THR A 81 -10.04 -13.90 12.11
CA THR A 81 -10.49 -14.71 10.97
C THR A 81 -11.99 -14.98 11.00
N ALA A 82 -12.71 -14.51 12.03
CA ALA A 82 -14.07 -14.93 12.38
C ALA A 82 -14.23 -16.45 12.69
N GLU A 83 -13.13 -17.18 12.84
CA GLU A 83 -13.08 -18.55 13.34
C GLU A 83 -12.73 -18.56 14.84
N ASP A 84 -12.62 -19.74 15.46
CA ASP A 84 -11.94 -19.83 16.75
C ASP A 84 -10.44 -19.58 16.53
N VAL A 85 -9.88 -18.65 17.30
CA VAL A 85 -8.48 -18.25 17.26
C VAL A 85 -7.87 -18.35 18.64
N VAL A 86 -6.67 -18.92 18.71
CA VAL A 86 -5.85 -18.96 19.91
C VAL A 86 -4.50 -18.34 19.61
N GLU A 87 -4.06 -17.39 20.44
CA GLU A 87 -2.71 -16.81 20.36
C GLU A 87 -1.87 -17.26 21.55
N ILE A 88 -0.72 -17.84 21.26
CA ILE A 88 0.27 -18.29 22.24
C ILE A 88 1.37 -17.23 22.31
N ASN A 89 1.34 -16.41 23.36
CA ASN A 89 2.33 -15.36 23.61
C ASN A 89 3.53 -15.98 24.33
N CYS A 90 4.55 -16.31 23.56
CA CYS A 90 5.81 -16.88 24.00
C CYS A 90 6.84 -15.78 24.30
N HIS A 91 7.96 -16.15 24.93
CA HIS A 91 9.16 -15.33 24.87
C HIS A 91 9.60 -15.15 23.42
N GLY A 92 9.98 -13.94 23.03
CA GLY A 92 10.26 -13.55 21.64
C GLY A 92 11.60 -14.04 21.09
N GLY A 93 12.07 -15.22 21.52
CA GLY A 93 13.23 -15.89 20.95
C GLY A 93 12.83 -16.84 19.83
N ILE A 94 13.71 -17.00 18.83
CA ILE A 94 13.48 -17.89 17.69
C ILE A 94 13.23 -19.35 18.14
N VAL A 95 13.98 -19.83 19.13
CA VAL A 95 13.89 -21.23 19.59
C VAL A 95 12.55 -21.52 20.29
N PRO A 96 12.10 -20.75 21.30
CA PRO A 96 10.76 -20.92 21.89
C PRO A 96 9.64 -20.90 20.84
N LEU A 97 9.64 -19.92 19.93
CA LEU A 97 8.61 -19.80 18.90
C LEU A 97 8.57 -21.00 17.96
N ARG A 98 9.75 -21.44 17.48
CA ARG A 98 9.84 -22.59 16.57
C ARG A 98 9.38 -23.87 17.26
N ARG A 99 9.82 -24.12 18.50
CA ARG A 99 9.41 -25.32 19.26
C ARG A 99 7.91 -25.33 19.57
N THR A 100 7.34 -24.18 19.94
CA THR A 100 5.89 -24.04 20.15
C THR A 100 5.12 -24.30 18.86
N LEU A 101 5.54 -23.70 17.73
CA LEU A 101 4.90 -23.96 16.44
C LEU A 101 4.99 -25.44 16.05
N GLU A 102 6.16 -26.07 16.19
CA GLU A 102 6.34 -27.51 15.91
C GLU A 102 5.36 -28.38 16.71
N LEU A 103 5.13 -28.07 18.00
CA LEU A 103 4.16 -28.79 18.83
C LEU A 103 2.72 -28.58 18.38
N VAL A 104 2.36 -27.36 17.99
CA VAL A 104 1.02 -27.04 17.45
C VAL A 104 0.77 -27.83 16.16
N LEU A 105 1.76 -27.88 15.25
CA LEU A 105 1.66 -28.62 13.99
C LEU A 105 1.51 -30.13 14.24
N ARG A 106 2.34 -30.71 15.11
CA ARG A 106 2.24 -32.13 15.50
C ARG A 106 0.90 -32.47 16.16
N SER A 107 0.25 -31.48 16.78
CA SER A 107 -1.02 -31.66 17.49
C SER A 107 -2.26 -31.58 16.59
N GLY A 108 -2.08 -31.29 15.29
CA GLY A 108 -3.11 -31.39 14.27
C GLY A 108 -3.29 -30.14 13.38
N ALA A 109 -2.51 -29.08 13.59
CA ALA A 109 -2.58 -27.89 12.74
C ALA A 109 -1.71 -28.04 11.48
N ARG A 110 -2.12 -27.40 10.38
CA ARG A 110 -1.27 -27.19 9.20
C ARG A 110 -0.52 -25.85 9.32
N LEU A 111 0.65 -25.74 8.70
CA LEU A 111 1.32 -24.45 8.56
C LEU A 111 0.50 -23.53 7.63
N ALA A 112 0.21 -22.31 8.08
CA ALA A 112 -0.52 -21.34 7.29
C ALA A 112 0.27 -20.93 6.03
N GLU A 113 -0.45 -20.71 4.93
CA GLU A 113 0.07 -20.09 3.72
C GLU A 113 0.24 -18.56 3.91
N PRO A 114 1.03 -17.88 3.06
CA PRO A 114 1.12 -16.41 3.06
C PRO A 114 -0.27 -15.76 2.93
N GLY A 115 -0.58 -14.82 3.83
CA GLY A 115 -1.86 -14.10 3.82
C GLY A 115 -3.10 -14.93 4.21
N GLU A 116 -2.95 -16.20 4.59
CA GLU A 116 -4.08 -17.10 4.78
C GLU A 116 -5.02 -16.64 5.91
N PHE A 117 -4.53 -16.00 6.98
CA PHE A 117 -5.42 -15.52 8.04
C PHE A 117 -6.31 -14.36 7.54
N THR A 118 -5.72 -13.42 6.79
CA THR A 118 -6.47 -12.32 6.16
C THR A 118 -7.42 -12.86 5.10
N LYS A 119 -7.00 -13.85 4.29
CA LYS A 119 -7.86 -14.53 3.31
C LYS A 119 -9.08 -15.15 3.98
N ARG A 120 -8.91 -15.83 5.13
CA ARG A 120 -10.05 -16.37 5.90
C ARG A 120 -10.94 -15.29 6.49
N ALA A 121 -10.38 -14.18 6.95
CA ALA A 121 -11.17 -13.03 7.40
C ALA A 121 -12.07 -12.48 6.28
N PHE A 122 -11.55 -12.42 5.05
CA PHE A 122 -12.31 -12.04 3.86
C PHE A 122 -13.38 -13.08 3.52
N LEU A 123 -13.02 -14.36 3.40
CA LEU A 123 -13.96 -15.44 3.05
C LEU A 123 -15.09 -15.61 4.07
N ASN A 124 -14.84 -15.30 5.34
CA ASN A 124 -15.85 -15.32 6.40
C ASN A 124 -16.66 -14.02 6.50
N GLY A 125 -16.49 -13.08 5.56
CA GLY A 125 -17.25 -11.84 5.47
C GLY A 125 -16.97 -10.84 6.59
N ARG A 126 -15.84 -10.96 7.29
CA ARG A 126 -15.45 -10.00 8.34
C ARG A 126 -14.91 -8.70 7.75
N ILE A 127 -14.19 -8.81 6.63
CA ILE A 127 -13.62 -7.71 5.87
C ILE A 127 -13.86 -7.96 4.38
N ASP A 128 -13.92 -6.91 3.58
CA ASP A 128 -13.90 -7.03 2.12
C ASP A 128 -12.47 -7.05 1.56
N LEU A 129 -12.33 -7.21 0.23
CA LEU A 129 -11.03 -7.32 -0.42
C LEU A 129 -10.21 -6.02 -0.36
N ALA A 130 -10.85 -4.86 -0.44
CA ALA A 130 -10.18 -3.57 -0.34
C ALA A 130 -9.65 -3.31 1.08
N GLN A 131 -10.40 -3.74 2.10
CA GLN A 131 -9.96 -3.72 3.50
C GLN A 131 -8.83 -4.72 3.74
N ALA A 132 -8.89 -5.92 3.17
CA ALA A 132 -7.82 -6.91 3.23
C ALA A 132 -6.51 -6.35 2.67
N GLU A 133 -6.54 -5.77 1.46
CA GLU A 133 -5.40 -5.08 0.86
C GLU A 133 -4.85 -3.94 1.74
N SER A 134 -5.70 -3.27 2.52
CA SER A 134 -5.26 -2.18 3.42
C SER A 134 -4.45 -2.68 4.62
N VAL A 135 -4.63 -3.95 5.02
CA VAL A 135 -3.86 -4.55 6.13
C VAL A 135 -2.37 -4.54 5.82
N ILE A 136 -1.97 -4.83 4.57
CA ILE A 136 -0.55 -4.81 4.20
C ILE A 136 -0.01 -3.39 4.08
N ASP A 137 -0.85 -2.45 3.64
CA ASP A 137 -0.47 -1.04 3.50
C ASP A 137 -0.20 -0.41 4.87
N ILE A 138 -0.96 -0.76 5.92
CA ILE A 138 -0.69 -0.33 7.31
C ILE A 138 0.69 -0.82 7.78
N ILE A 139 1.05 -2.07 7.48
CA ILE A 139 2.33 -2.65 7.91
C ILE A 139 3.50 -1.97 7.17
N ARG A 140 3.30 -1.65 5.89
CA ARG A 140 4.34 -1.13 5.00
C ARG A 140 4.44 0.40 5.01
N ALA A 141 3.46 1.10 5.60
CA ALA A 141 3.40 2.55 5.63
C ALA A 141 4.72 3.17 6.09
N LYS A 142 5.18 4.17 5.35
CA LYS A 142 6.46 4.86 5.59
C LYS A 142 6.28 6.30 6.08
N THR A 143 5.08 6.84 5.96
CA THR A 143 4.72 8.20 6.38
C THR A 143 3.38 8.16 7.11
N ASP A 144 3.13 9.14 7.98
CA ASP A 144 1.85 9.25 8.71
C ASP A 144 0.67 9.39 7.75
N ALA A 145 0.82 10.17 6.68
CA ALA A 145 -0.21 10.32 5.65
C ALA A 145 -0.52 9.00 4.92
N GLY A 146 0.52 8.19 4.62
CA GLY A 146 0.33 6.86 4.05
C GLY A 146 -0.37 5.89 5.02
N LEU A 147 -0.06 5.98 6.32
CA LEU A 147 -0.73 5.21 7.36
C LEU A 147 -2.20 5.62 7.52
N ASP A 148 -2.49 6.91 7.59
CA ASP A 148 -3.86 7.45 7.69
C ASP A 148 -4.72 7.02 6.51
N LEU A 149 -4.14 7.03 5.30
CA LEU A 149 -4.80 6.54 4.09
C LEU A 149 -5.15 5.05 4.21
N ALA A 150 -4.20 4.22 4.66
CA ALA A 150 -4.43 2.78 4.83
C ALA A 150 -5.45 2.48 5.96
N LEU A 151 -5.44 3.26 7.05
CA LEU A 151 -6.42 3.15 8.13
C LEU A 151 -7.83 3.52 7.67
N ASN A 152 -7.98 4.60 6.90
CA ASN A 152 -9.26 5.02 6.32
C ASN A 152 -9.85 3.93 5.41
N GLN A 153 -9.00 3.27 4.62
CA GLN A 153 -9.43 2.18 3.74
C GLN A 153 -9.76 0.91 4.55
N LEU A 154 -9.00 0.58 5.59
CA LEU A 154 -9.32 -0.52 6.52
C LEU A 154 -10.66 -0.29 7.24
N GLN A 155 -10.99 0.97 7.59
CA GLN A 155 -12.29 1.34 8.16
C GLN A 155 -13.47 1.17 7.17
N GLY A 156 -13.19 0.86 5.90
CA GLY A 156 -14.22 0.58 4.89
C GLY A 156 -14.71 1.82 4.14
N LYS A 157 -14.04 2.98 4.24
CA LYS A 157 -14.50 4.20 3.55
C LYS A 157 -14.55 4.06 2.03
N LEU A 158 -13.60 3.34 1.43
CA LEU A 158 -13.62 3.04 0.00
C LEU A 158 -14.76 2.09 -0.33
N SER A 159 -14.89 1.02 0.46
CA SER A 159 -15.93 0.02 0.32
C SER A 159 -17.32 0.64 0.38
N GLU A 160 -17.59 1.52 1.34
CA GLU A 160 -18.85 2.26 1.46
C GLU A 160 -19.17 3.05 0.19
N LYS A 161 -18.19 3.77 -0.37
CA LYS A 161 -18.37 4.49 -1.64
C LYS A 161 -18.69 3.56 -2.80
N ILE A 162 -17.95 2.45 -2.93
CA ILE A 162 -18.18 1.47 -4.00
C ILE A 162 -19.54 0.80 -3.85
N THR A 163 -19.91 0.41 -2.63
CA THR A 163 -21.22 -0.17 -2.32
C THR A 163 -22.35 0.80 -2.65
N ASN A 164 -22.22 2.08 -2.32
CA ASN A 164 -23.23 3.09 -2.68
C ASN A 164 -23.39 3.22 -4.21
N LEU A 165 -22.29 3.22 -4.97
CA LEU A 165 -22.34 3.24 -6.44
C LEU A 165 -22.96 1.95 -7.00
N ARG A 166 -22.66 0.79 -6.41
CA ARG A 166 -23.26 -0.49 -6.77
C ARG A 166 -24.75 -0.53 -6.48
N SER A 167 -25.19 -0.01 -5.33
CA SER A 167 -26.61 0.09 -4.98
C SER A 167 -27.36 0.98 -5.98
N GLU A 168 -26.80 2.13 -6.34
CA GLU A 168 -27.37 3.03 -7.35
C GLU A 168 -27.51 2.34 -8.72
N LEU A 169 -26.47 1.62 -9.17
CA LEU A 169 -26.52 0.84 -10.41
C LEU A 169 -27.51 -0.33 -10.34
N LEU A 170 -27.63 -0.98 -9.18
CA LEU A 170 -28.56 -2.09 -8.98
C LEU A 170 -30.01 -1.61 -9.02
N GLU A 171 -30.31 -0.46 -8.42
CA GLU A 171 -31.62 0.17 -8.54
C GLU A 171 -31.93 0.50 -10.01
N ILE A 172 -31.01 1.14 -10.71
CA ILE A 172 -31.14 1.43 -12.15
C ILE A 172 -31.42 0.14 -12.93
N LEU A 173 -30.63 -0.92 -12.71
CA LEU A 173 -30.82 -2.22 -13.36
C LEU A 173 -32.20 -2.80 -13.07
N ALA A 174 -32.67 -2.76 -11.82
CA ALA A 174 -33.99 -3.26 -11.46
C ALA A 174 -35.12 -2.54 -12.23
N PHE A 175 -35.00 -1.23 -12.45
CA PHE A 175 -35.96 -0.48 -13.27
C PHE A 175 -35.90 -0.89 -14.75
N VAL A 176 -34.71 -1.07 -15.30
CA VAL A 176 -34.52 -1.47 -16.70
C VAL A 176 -35.03 -2.90 -16.94
N GLU A 177 -34.76 -3.83 -16.03
CA GLU A 177 -35.26 -5.22 -16.13
C GLU A 177 -36.79 -5.26 -16.00
N ALA A 178 -37.37 -4.46 -15.11
CA ALA A 178 -38.83 -4.37 -14.97
C ALA A 178 -39.52 -3.85 -16.24
N SER A 179 -38.92 -2.88 -16.95
CA SER A 179 -39.49 -2.37 -18.20
C SER A 179 -39.36 -3.35 -19.37
N ILE A 180 -38.37 -4.25 -19.34
CA ILE A 180 -38.21 -5.35 -20.30
C ILE A 180 -39.27 -6.44 -20.05
N ASP A 181 -39.44 -6.85 -18.79
CA ASP A 181 -40.31 -7.97 -18.41
C ASP A 181 -41.82 -7.63 -18.44
N PHE A 182 -42.19 -6.37 -18.18
CA PHE A 182 -43.59 -5.94 -18.02
C PHE A 182 -43.97 -4.69 -18.83
N PRO A 183 -43.84 -4.69 -20.17
CA PRO A 183 -44.07 -3.50 -21.00
C PRO A 183 -45.54 -3.03 -21.06
N GLU A 184 -46.50 -3.83 -20.56
CA GLU A 184 -47.94 -3.53 -20.57
C GLU A 184 -48.48 -3.06 -19.21
N GLU A 185 -47.68 -3.13 -18.14
CA GLU A 185 -48.08 -2.70 -16.80
C GLU A 185 -47.73 -1.21 -16.58
N GLU A 186 -48.66 -0.41 -16.03
CA GLU A 186 -48.38 0.98 -15.59
C GLU A 186 -47.49 0.98 -14.33
N ILE A 187 -46.26 0.50 -14.47
CA ILE A 187 -45.23 0.65 -13.45
C ILE A 187 -44.85 2.13 -13.39
N GLU A 188 -44.47 2.65 -12.20
CA GLU A 188 -43.81 3.96 -12.11
C GLU A 188 -42.46 3.88 -12.84
N GLU A 189 -42.49 4.09 -14.15
CA GLU A 189 -41.31 4.07 -15.01
C GLU A 189 -40.42 5.27 -14.67
N LEU A 190 -39.13 5.02 -14.44
CA LEU A 190 -38.13 6.09 -14.52
C LEU A 190 -38.18 6.64 -15.95
N SER A 191 -38.41 7.95 -16.08
CA SER A 191 -38.27 8.58 -17.39
C SER A 191 -36.84 8.37 -17.93
N GLU A 192 -36.69 8.23 -19.25
CA GLU A 192 -35.36 8.13 -19.87
C GLU A 192 -34.41 9.26 -19.42
N GLY A 193 -34.95 10.47 -19.23
CA GLY A 193 -34.18 11.61 -18.71
C GLY A 193 -33.66 11.41 -17.28
N GLU A 194 -34.43 10.73 -16.43
CA GLU A 194 -34.02 10.39 -15.07
C GLU A 194 -32.97 9.27 -15.07
N LEU A 195 -33.16 8.23 -15.88
CA LEU A 195 -32.18 7.16 -16.08
C LEU A 195 -30.81 7.72 -16.51
N VAL A 196 -30.81 8.57 -17.54
CA VAL A 196 -29.59 9.24 -18.04
C VAL A 196 -28.95 10.12 -16.96
N SER A 197 -29.76 10.84 -16.19
CA SER A 197 -29.28 11.69 -15.09
C SER A 197 -28.58 10.87 -14.00
N ARG A 198 -29.19 9.76 -13.56
CA ARG A 198 -28.59 8.85 -12.56
C ARG A 198 -27.30 8.22 -13.07
N CYS A 199 -27.27 7.72 -14.30
CA CYS A 199 -26.06 7.18 -14.93
C CYS A 199 -24.94 8.24 -15.03
N LYS A 200 -25.26 9.48 -15.40
CA LYS A 200 -24.29 10.59 -15.44
C LYS A 200 -23.72 10.91 -14.06
N LYS A 201 -24.54 10.85 -12.99
CA LYS A 201 -24.06 11.02 -11.60
C LYS A 201 -23.08 9.91 -11.19
N VAL A 202 -23.42 8.64 -11.43
CA VAL A 202 -22.52 7.50 -11.14
C VAL A 202 -21.20 7.66 -11.89
N LYS A 203 -21.26 8.00 -13.18
CA LYS A 203 -20.07 8.27 -14.00
C LYS A 203 -19.21 9.39 -13.41
N GLU A 204 -19.82 10.48 -12.95
CA GLU A 204 -19.08 11.61 -12.38
C GLU A 204 -18.33 11.21 -11.09
N GLU A 205 -18.98 10.46 -10.20
CA GLU A 205 -18.35 9.95 -8.97
C GLU A 205 -17.19 8.99 -9.27
N ILE A 206 -17.38 8.06 -10.21
CA ILE A 206 -16.29 7.20 -10.69
C ILE A 206 -15.14 8.03 -11.27
N SER A 207 -15.46 9.07 -12.04
CA SER A 207 -14.45 9.98 -12.62
C SER A 207 -13.67 10.74 -11.55
N LYS A 208 -14.29 11.10 -10.42
CA LYS A 208 -13.61 11.69 -9.26
C LYS A 208 -12.63 10.68 -8.64
N LEU A 209 -13.06 9.44 -8.40
CA LEU A 209 -12.22 8.38 -7.85
C LEU A 209 -11.00 8.05 -8.74
N ILE A 210 -11.19 7.99 -10.07
CA ILE A 210 -10.11 7.73 -11.03
C ILE A 210 -9.07 8.86 -11.02
N ARG A 211 -9.51 10.12 -11.01
CA ARG A 211 -8.60 11.29 -10.96
C ARG A 211 -7.76 11.33 -9.70
N GLU A 212 -8.33 10.88 -8.58
CA GLU A 212 -7.66 10.85 -7.29
C GLU A 212 -6.73 9.63 -7.11
N ALA A 213 -6.81 8.64 -8.00
CA ALA A 213 -6.06 7.38 -7.88
C ALA A 213 -4.53 7.57 -7.99
N ASP A 214 -4.08 8.48 -8.86
CA ASP A 214 -2.64 8.73 -9.03
C ASP A 214 -2.05 9.41 -7.78
N LYS A 215 -2.83 10.26 -7.11
CA LYS A 215 -2.45 10.86 -5.82
C LYS A 215 -2.36 9.80 -4.72
N GLY A 216 -3.37 8.94 -4.61
CA GLY A 216 -3.38 7.83 -3.64
C GLY A 216 -2.21 6.87 -3.82
N LYS A 217 -1.83 6.58 -5.07
CA LYS A 217 -0.63 5.79 -5.38
C LYS A 217 0.64 6.45 -4.84
N VAL A 218 0.80 7.77 -5.00
CA VAL A 218 1.99 8.48 -4.53
C VAL A 218 2.10 8.46 -3.00
N TYR A 219 1.00 8.59 -2.25
CA TYR A 219 1.04 8.45 -0.78
C TYR A 219 1.38 7.04 -0.32
N ARG A 220 0.90 6.01 -1.04
CA ARG A 220 1.11 4.61 -0.68
C ARG A 220 2.52 4.12 -1.03
N GLU A 221 2.91 4.30 -2.29
CA GLU A 221 4.18 3.78 -2.79
C GLU A 221 5.30 4.77 -2.52
N GLY A 222 5.05 6.07 -2.72
CA GLY A 222 6.07 7.11 -2.75
C GLY A 222 6.64 7.35 -4.15
N LEU A 223 7.55 8.31 -4.26
CA LEU A 223 8.26 8.62 -5.49
C LEU A 223 9.64 7.98 -5.49
N SER A 224 10.00 7.32 -6.58
CA SER A 224 11.38 6.95 -6.87
C SER A 224 12.15 8.21 -7.23
N THR A 225 13.03 8.65 -6.33
CA THR A 225 13.80 9.89 -6.51
C THR A 225 15.29 9.60 -6.69
N VAL A 226 15.89 10.22 -7.69
CA VAL A 226 17.34 10.13 -7.96
C VAL A 226 17.98 11.49 -7.76
N ILE A 227 19.10 11.54 -7.04
CA ILE A 227 19.93 12.74 -6.87
C ILE A 227 21.13 12.62 -7.81
N ILE A 228 21.20 13.48 -8.82
CA ILE A 228 22.26 13.46 -9.83
C ILE A 228 23.00 14.79 -9.89
N GLY A 229 24.24 14.75 -10.34
CA GLY A 229 25.12 15.91 -10.49
C GLY A 229 26.57 15.45 -10.58
N ARG A 230 27.47 16.32 -11.04
CA ARG A 230 28.91 16.00 -11.10
C ARG A 230 29.51 15.72 -9.70
N PRO A 231 30.72 15.16 -9.59
CA PRO A 231 31.39 15.00 -8.29
C PRO A 231 31.50 16.33 -7.52
N ASN A 232 31.43 16.26 -6.19
CA ASN A 232 31.61 17.40 -5.27
C ASN A 232 30.60 18.56 -5.36
N VAL A 233 29.47 18.45 -6.08
CA VAL A 233 28.39 19.47 -6.07
C VAL A 233 27.58 19.52 -4.76
N GLY A 234 27.84 18.58 -3.84
CA GLY A 234 27.14 18.51 -2.55
C GLY A 234 25.91 17.58 -2.52
N LYS A 235 25.88 16.54 -3.37
CA LYS A 235 24.82 15.50 -3.35
C LYS A 235 24.69 14.82 -1.98
N SER A 236 25.82 14.40 -1.39
CA SER A 236 25.83 13.74 -0.07
C SER A 236 25.45 14.71 1.04
N SER A 237 25.85 15.98 0.94
CA SER A 237 25.43 17.02 1.89
C SER A 237 23.91 17.24 1.83
N LEU A 238 23.34 17.32 0.62
CA LEU A 238 21.88 17.44 0.43
C LEU A 238 21.14 16.25 1.01
N LEU A 239 21.59 15.03 0.70
CA LEU A 239 20.98 13.82 1.24
C LEU A 239 21.02 13.81 2.76
N ASN A 240 22.18 14.12 3.36
CA ASN A 240 22.32 14.15 4.81
C ASN A 240 21.42 15.22 5.46
N ALA A 241 21.30 16.39 4.85
CA ALA A 241 20.40 17.44 5.34
C ALA A 241 18.94 16.97 5.30
N LEU A 242 18.50 16.38 4.18
CA LEU A 242 17.16 15.82 4.06
C LEU A 242 16.91 14.65 5.04
N LEU A 243 17.92 13.82 5.30
CA LEU A 243 17.82 12.70 6.25
C LEU A 243 17.77 13.15 7.71
N LYS A 244 18.50 14.20 8.09
CA LYS A 244 18.52 14.69 9.48
C LYS A 244 17.16 15.20 9.94
N GLU A 245 16.48 15.93 9.07
CA GLU A 245 15.18 16.53 9.40
C GLU A 245 13.99 15.58 9.16
N LYS A 246 14.10 14.71 8.14
CA LYS A 246 12.91 14.10 7.51
C LYS A 246 13.02 12.58 7.31
N ARG A 247 13.87 11.90 8.08
CA ARG A 247 13.96 10.43 8.02
C ARG A 247 12.60 9.81 8.31
N ALA A 248 12.04 9.11 7.33
CA ALA A 248 10.89 8.27 7.56
C ALA A 248 11.27 7.19 8.58
N ILE A 249 10.36 6.82 9.49
CA ILE A 249 10.60 5.72 10.43
C ILE A 249 10.73 4.44 9.62
N VAL A 250 11.97 4.03 9.35
CA VAL A 250 12.28 2.72 8.79
C VAL A 250 12.66 1.85 9.97
N THR A 251 11.90 0.79 10.20
CA THR A 251 12.33 -0.29 11.08
C THR A 251 13.46 -1.03 10.39
N ASP A 252 14.63 -1.09 11.04
CA ASP A 252 15.69 -2.03 10.67
C ASP A 252 15.11 -3.44 10.87
N ILE A 253 14.62 -4.07 9.81
CA ILE A 253 14.29 -5.50 9.86
C ILE A 253 15.61 -6.25 9.63
N PRO A 254 16.17 -6.93 10.65
CA PRO A 254 17.38 -7.71 10.46
C PRO A 254 17.06 -8.88 9.53
N GLY A 255 17.67 -8.94 8.34
CA GLY A 255 17.59 -10.12 7.47
C GLY A 255 17.23 -9.90 6.01
N THR A 256 16.99 -8.68 5.52
CA THR A 256 16.93 -8.44 4.07
C THR A 256 18.34 -8.38 3.50
N THR A 257 18.88 -9.55 3.17
CA THR A 257 20.16 -9.69 2.49
C THR A 257 20.11 -9.06 1.10
N ARG A 258 21.02 -8.10 0.86
CA ARG A 258 21.69 -7.77 -0.42
C ARG A 258 21.03 -6.87 -1.48
N ASP A 259 19.91 -6.23 -1.19
CA ASP A 259 19.35 -5.24 -2.12
C ASP A 259 19.49 -3.82 -1.55
N ILE A 260 20.11 -2.95 -2.35
CA ILE A 260 20.17 -1.47 -2.35
C ILE A 260 19.76 -0.82 -1.02
N ILE A 261 20.67 -0.08 -0.39
CA ILE A 261 20.32 0.81 0.73
C ILE A 261 19.41 1.92 0.18
N GLU A 262 18.10 1.68 0.20
CA GLU A 262 17.08 2.68 -0.11
C GLU A 262 16.84 3.53 1.13
N GLU A 263 17.19 4.81 1.04
CA GLU A 263 16.88 5.79 2.07
C GLU A 263 15.50 6.40 1.79
N ILE A 264 14.64 6.47 2.81
CA ILE A 264 13.28 7.00 2.67
C ILE A 264 13.15 8.31 3.44
N ILE A 265 12.77 9.37 2.73
CA ILE A 265 12.58 10.72 3.26
C ILE A 265 11.08 11.06 3.19
N ASN A 266 10.52 11.60 4.27
CA ASN A 266 9.14 12.09 4.28
C ASN A 266 9.08 13.55 3.85
N VAL A 267 8.38 13.86 2.76
CA VAL A 267 8.19 15.24 2.26
C VAL A 267 6.69 15.51 2.16
N GLY A 268 6.13 16.31 3.07
CA GLY A 268 4.70 16.61 3.16
C GLY A 268 3.78 15.38 3.16
N GLY A 269 4.22 14.27 3.76
CA GLY A 269 3.48 13.00 3.80
C GLY A 269 3.79 12.05 2.63
N ILE A 270 4.58 12.46 1.64
CA ILE A 270 5.02 11.61 0.53
C ILE A 270 6.34 10.94 0.89
N PRO A 271 6.45 9.60 0.78
CA PRO A 271 7.74 8.92 0.86
C PRO A 271 8.55 9.15 -0.42
N LEU A 272 9.71 9.79 -0.31
CA LEU A 272 10.72 9.83 -1.35
C LEU A 272 11.70 8.68 -1.13
N ARG A 273 11.69 7.71 -2.04
CA ARG A 273 12.65 6.60 -2.05
C ARG A 273 13.88 7.07 -2.82
N ILE A 274 14.94 7.42 -2.10
CA ILE A 274 16.19 7.83 -2.72
C ILE A 274 16.91 6.58 -3.20
N ILE A 275 17.00 6.44 -4.52
CA ILE A 275 17.69 5.33 -5.14
C ILE A 275 19.15 5.73 -5.38
N ASP A 276 20.08 5.02 -4.74
CA ASP A 276 21.51 5.29 -4.82
C ASP A 276 22.03 5.06 -6.25
N THR A 277 22.17 6.15 -7.00
CA THR A 277 22.95 6.21 -8.22
C THR A 277 24.39 6.57 -7.85
N ALA A 278 25.14 5.56 -7.46
CA ALA A 278 26.58 5.57 -7.21
C ALA A 278 27.09 6.60 -6.18
N GLY A 279 27.47 6.11 -4.99
CA GLY A 279 28.50 6.75 -4.18
C GLY A 279 28.01 7.72 -3.11
N ILE A 280 26.86 7.45 -2.48
CA ILE A 280 26.48 8.14 -1.24
C ILE A 280 27.46 7.82 -0.08
N ARG A 281 28.24 6.75 -0.17
CA ARG A 281 29.43 6.51 0.66
C ARG A 281 30.67 6.64 -0.21
N GLU A 282 31.51 7.61 0.11
CA GLU A 282 32.88 7.70 -0.43
C GLU A 282 33.57 6.35 -0.24
N THR A 283 33.75 5.63 -1.33
CA THR A 283 34.81 4.63 -1.43
C THR A 283 35.60 5.02 -2.65
N GLU A 284 36.79 5.56 -2.39
CA GLU A 284 37.88 5.51 -3.36
C GLU A 284 38.03 4.05 -3.83
N ASP A 285 38.38 3.89 -5.10
CA ASP A 285 38.78 2.64 -5.76
C ASP A 285 37.73 1.72 -6.47
N VAL A 286 37.82 1.75 -7.80
CA VAL A 286 37.63 0.66 -8.81
C VAL A 286 36.22 0.15 -9.22
N VAL A 287 35.10 0.84 -8.95
CA VAL A 287 33.75 0.37 -9.41
C VAL A 287 33.11 1.23 -10.51
N GLU A 288 33.90 1.70 -11.50
CA GLU A 288 33.47 2.73 -12.45
C GLU A 288 32.82 2.24 -13.77
N LYS A 289 32.55 0.93 -13.93
CA LYS A 289 31.82 0.43 -15.13
C LYS A 289 30.48 -0.25 -14.84
N MET A 290 30.35 -0.94 -13.70
CA MET A 290 29.07 -1.58 -13.31
C MET A 290 28.08 -0.58 -12.69
N GLY A 291 28.56 0.54 -12.13
CA GLY A 291 27.72 1.60 -11.56
C GLY A 291 26.99 2.46 -12.60
N VAL A 292 27.51 2.56 -13.83
CA VAL A 292 26.95 3.43 -14.88
C VAL A 292 25.70 2.83 -15.53
N GLU A 293 25.67 1.53 -15.82
CA GLU A 293 24.48 0.86 -16.38
C GLU A 293 23.34 0.80 -15.36
N ARG A 294 23.62 0.42 -14.11
CA ARG A 294 22.62 0.43 -13.02
C ARG A 294 22.10 1.85 -12.73
N SER A 295 22.96 2.85 -12.71
CA SER A 295 22.52 4.24 -12.51
C SER A 295 21.63 4.73 -13.66
N ARG A 296 21.88 4.29 -14.91
CA ARG A 296 21.00 4.57 -16.04
C ARG A 296 19.65 3.87 -15.92
N GLU A 297 19.60 2.63 -15.44
CA GLU A 297 18.33 1.91 -15.21
C GLU A 297 17.49 2.59 -14.13
N PHE A 298 18.09 3.02 -13.01
CA PHE A 298 17.37 3.74 -11.96
C PHE A 298 16.93 5.12 -12.40
N PHE A 299 17.78 5.84 -13.12
CA PHE A 299 17.41 7.11 -13.75
C PHE A 299 16.24 6.94 -14.74
N ALA A 300 16.23 5.86 -15.52
CA ALA A 300 15.13 5.55 -16.43
C ALA A 300 13.82 5.24 -15.68
N LYS A 301 13.88 4.68 -14.47
CA LYS A 301 12.71 4.37 -13.63
C LYS A 301 12.33 5.48 -12.64
N ALA A 302 13.13 6.54 -12.51
CA ALA A 302 12.88 7.62 -11.57
C ALA A 302 11.61 8.41 -11.92
N ASP A 303 10.77 8.64 -10.92
CA ASP A 303 9.58 9.49 -10.96
C ASP A 303 9.97 10.97 -10.82
N LEU A 304 11.06 11.25 -10.09
CA LEU A 304 11.60 12.59 -9.86
C LEU A 304 13.14 12.57 -9.88
N VAL A 305 13.74 13.57 -10.54
CA VAL A 305 15.19 13.79 -10.50
C VAL A 305 15.51 15.09 -9.79
N LEU A 306 16.38 15.04 -8.78
CA LEU A 306 16.99 16.21 -8.16
C LEU A 306 18.36 16.42 -8.81
N PHE A 307 18.47 17.40 -9.71
CA PHE A 307 19.71 17.70 -10.42
C PHE A 307 20.48 18.81 -9.70
N VAL A 308 21.60 18.47 -9.08
CA VAL A 308 22.40 19.37 -8.25
C VAL A 308 23.53 19.99 -9.07
N LEU A 309 23.52 21.32 -9.15
CA LEU A 309 24.56 22.17 -9.69
C LEU A 309 25.31 22.88 -8.56
N ASP A 310 26.54 23.30 -8.82
CA ASP A 310 27.39 24.01 -7.86
C ASP A 310 27.47 25.50 -8.24
N ALA A 311 26.92 26.36 -7.38
CA ALA A 311 26.91 27.80 -7.58
C ALA A 311 28.32 28.40 -7.68
N TYR A 312 29.31 27.79 -7.01
CA TYR A 312 30.68 28.30 -6.95
C TYR A 312 31.47 28.01 -8.24
N THR A 313 31.24 26.87 -8.88
CA THR A 313 31.97 26.51 -10.11
C THR A 313 31.27 26.96 -11.39
N GLY A 314 29.97 27.25 -11.32
CA GLY A 314 29.15 27.46 -12.50
C GLY A 314 28.85 26.17 -13.27
N ILE A 315 28.25 26.32 -14.46
CA ILE A 315 27.88 25.21 -15.35
C ILE A 315 29.11 24.68 -16.09
N THR A 316 29.33 23.37 -16.03
CA THR A 316 30.44 22.67 -16.71
C THR A 316 29.95 21.81 -17.88
N LYS A 317 30.88 21.23 -18.66
CA LYS A 317 30.54 20.31 -19.76
C LYS A 317 29.81 19.05 -19.28
N GLU A 318 30.20 18.50 -18.13
CA GLU A 318 29.55 17.33 -17.53
C GLU A 318 28.09 17.65 -17.14
N ASP A 319 27.84 18.87 -16.64
CA ASP A 319 26.49 19.30 -16.30
C ASP A 319 25.59 19.39 -17.55
N ILE A 320 26.17 19.77 -18.70
CA ILE A 320 25.47 19.78 -20.00
C ILE A 320 25.12 18.37 -20.46
N GLU A 321 26.03 17.40 -20.28
CA GLU A 321 25.76 15.99 -20.60
C GLU A 321 24.63 15.42 -19.74
N ILE A 322 24.66 15.67 -18.43
CA ILE A 322 23.61 15.25 -17.50
C ILE A 322 22.28 15.94 -17.86
N ALA A 323 22.29 17.24 -18.12
CA ALA A 323 21.07 17.99 -18.47
C ALA A 323 20.41 17.48 -19.75
N ASN A 324 21.20 17.04 -20.74
CA ASN A 324 20.65 16.42 -21.95
C ASN A 324 19.88 15.13 -21.66
N MET A 325 20.24 14.38 -20.62
CA MET A 325 19.51 13.19 -20.19
C MET A 325 18.18 13.53 -19.50
N LEU A 326 18.00 14.77 -19.01
CA LEU A 326 16.81 15.19 -18.25
C LEU A 326 15.63 15.63 -19.12
N ARG A 327 15.77 15.71 -20.45
CA ARG A 327 14.75 16.32 -21.32
C ARG A 327 13.34 15.77 -21.07
N ASP A 328 13.20 14.44 -21.06
CA ASP A 328 11.93 13.74 -20.89
C ASP A 328 11.64 13.32 -19.44
N LYS A 329 12.36 13.90 -18.47
CA LYS A 329 12.23 13.58 -17.05
C LYS A 329 11.64 14.74 -16.25
N LYS A 330 10.80 14.41 -15.27
CA LYS A 330 10.41 15.34 -14.21
C LYS A 330 11.63 15.60 -13.34
N ALA A 331 12.10 16.84 -13.29
CA ALA A 331 13.29 17.20 -12.55
C ALA A 331 13.17 18.57 -11.90
N ILE A 332 13.78 18.70 -10.72
CA ILE A 332 14.01 19.96 -10.01
C ILE A 332 15.51 20.21 -10.02
N VAL A 333 15.91 21.41 -10.42
CA VAL A 333 17.31 21.79 -10.50
C VAL A 333 17.69 22.55 -9.24
N LEU A 334 18.72 22.10 -8.54
CA LEU A 334 19.16 22.63 -7.26
C LEU A 334 20.52 23.30 -7.46
N ILE A 335 20.56 24.62 -7.36
CA ILE A 335 21.79 25.40 -7.37
C ILE A 335 22.31 25.43 -5.94
N ASN A 336 23.25 24.54 -5.62
CA ASN A 336 23.76 24.33 -4.28
C ASN A 336 24.99 25.21 -3.97
N LYS A 337 25.33 25.33 -2.69
CA LYS A 337 26.46 26.12 -2.14
C LYS A 337 26.33 27.63 -2.31
N ILE A 338 25.11 28.16 -2.23
CA ILE A 338 24.87 29.61 -2.32
C ILE A 338 25.50 30.40 -1.18
N ASP A 339 25.86 29.74 -0.07
CA ASP A 339 26.64 30.29 1.03
C ASP A 339 28.06 30.70 0.62
N LEU A 340 28.63 30.09 -0.42
CA LEU A 340 29.98 30.38 -0.91
C LEU A 340 29.99 31.45 -2.00
N ASP A 341 28.99 31.45 -2.87
CA ASP A 341 28.81 32.42 -3.96
C ASP A 341 27.34 32.38 -4.45
N GLU A 342 26.64 33.51 -4.44
CA GLU A 342 25.23 33.56 -4.81
C GLU A 342 24.96 33.55 -6.34
N GLY A 343 26.00 33.64 -7.20
CA GLY A 343 25.78 34.27 -8.51
C GLY A 343 26.69 33.94 -9.70
N ARG A 344 27.15 32.70 -9.90
CA ARG A 344 27.82 32.32 -11.18
C ARG A 344 26.95 31.64 -12.23
N ILE A 345 25.72 31.26 -11.88
CA ILE A 345 24.79 30.63 -12.82
C ILE A 345 23.72 31.64 -13.22
N ASP A 346 23.79 32.12 -14.46
CA ASP A 346 22.80 33.02 -15.03
C ASP A 346 21.49 32.24 -15.31
N PRO A 347 20.32 32.72 -14.83
CA PRO A 347 19.02 32.15 -15.19
C PRO A 347 18.82 31.93 -16.70
N ALA A 348 19.37 32.80 -17.55
CA ALA A 348 19.27 32.63 -19.01
C ALA A 348 20.09 31.45 -19.52
N GLU A 349 21.26 31.18 -18.92
CA GLU A 349 22.10 30.03 -19.23
C GLU A 349 21.44 28.73 -18.72
N LEU A 350 20.88 28.77 -17.51
CA LEU A 350 20.15 27.66 -16.93
C LEU A 350 18.93 27.28 -17.78
N ARG A 351 18.15 28.26 -18.24
CA ARG A 351 16.98 28.01 -19.10
C ARG A 351 17.37 27.36 -20.43
N LYS A 352 18.53 27.69 -20.99
CA LYS A 352 19.07 27.01 -22.19
C LYS A 352 19.46 25.56 -21.88
N LEU A 353 19.96 25.30 -20.68
CA LEU A 353 20.43 23.98 -20.24
C LEU A 353 19.28 23.00 -19.97
N VAL A 354 18.25 23.43 -19.21
CA VAL A 354 17.21 22.54 -18.67
C VAL A 354 15.78 22.87 -19.13
N GLY A 355 15.60 23.92 -19.93
CA GLY A 355 14.29 24.37 -20.41
C GLY A 355 13.47 25.05 -19.31
N ASP A 356 12.16 24.76 -19.26
CA ASP A 356 11.22 25.33 -18.28
C ASP A 356 11.15 24.52 -16.97
N LYS A 357 12.13 23.66 -16.70
CA LYS A 357 12.20 22.90 -15.45
C LYS A 357 12.39 23.85 -14.26
N PRO A 358 11.70 23.61 -13.13
CA PRO A 358 11.85 24.45 -11.96
C PRO A 358 13.27 24.35 -11.39
N TYR A 359 13.78 25.48 -10.90
CA TYR A 359 15.06 25.53 -10.22
C TYR A 359 14.95 26.28 -8.90
N LEU A 360 15.77 25.89 -7.92
CA LEU A 360 15.85 26.46 -6.60
C LEU A 360 17.30 26.71 -6.22
N LYS A 361 17.54 27.77 -5.45
CA LYS A 361 18.83 28.07 -4.85
C LYS A 361 18.85 27.50 -3.44
N ILE A 362 19.85 26.68 -3.12
CA ILE A 362 19.95 26.02 -1.81
C ILE A 362 21.36 26.10 -1.23
N SER A 363 21.46 26.01 0.09
CA SER A 363 22.69 25.59 0.76
C SER A 363 22.38 24.34 1.56
N ALA A 364 22.87 23.19 1.10
CA ALA A 364 22.67 21.94 1.81
C ALA A 364 23.36 21.89 3.17
N THR A 365 24.43 22.66 3.38
CA THR A 365 25.18 22.71 4.65
C THR A 365 24.55 23.65 5.67
N GLU A 366 24.01 24.78 5.21
CA GLU A 366 23.31 25.76 6.05
C GLU A 366 21.79 25.53 6.10
N GLU A 367 21.30 24.46 5.47
CA GLU A 367 19.89 24.05 5.41
C GLU A 367 18.95 25.11 4.78
N ILE A 368 19.50 25.99 3.93
CA ILE A 368 18.75 27.05 3.25
C ILE A 368 18.05 26.50 2.01
N GLY A 369 16.76 26.81 1.84
CA GLY A 369 15.97 26.46 0.66
C GLY A 369 15.42 25.04 0.63
N LEU A 370 15.61 24.25 1.70
CA LEU A 370 15.07 22.88 1.80
C LEU A 370 13.54 22.84 1.98
N GLU A 371 12.95 23.84 2.63
CA GLU A 371 11.49 24.00 2.73
C GLU A 371 10.87 24.36 1.37
N GLU A 372 11.52 25.24 0.60
CA GLU A 372 11.10 25.57 -0.77
C GLU A 372 11.17 24.34 -1.68
N LEU A 373 12.21 23.50 -1.52
CA LEU A 373 12.32 22.23 -2.22
C LEU A 373 11.14 21.31 -1.90
N GLU A 374 10.78 21.18 -0.63
CA GLU A 374 9.60 20.40 -0.23
C GLU A 374 8.31 20.92 -0.88
N ASN A 375 8.05 22.22 -0.74
CA ASN A 375 6.88 22.84 -1.34
C ASN A 375 6.84 22.62 -2.87
N LYS A 376 8.00 22.67 -3.53
CA LYS A 376 8.09 22.45 -4.97
C LYS A 376 7.83 21.00 -5.36
N ILE A 377 8.30 20.05 -4.57
CA ILE A 377 8.01 18.62 -4.77
C ILE A 377 6.50 18.38 -4.62
N LEU A 378 5.87 18.94 -3.59
CA LEU A 378 4.43 18.82 -3.37
C LEU A 378 3.63 19.45 -4.52
N GLU A 379 4.00 20.64 -4.99
CA GLU A 379 3.36 21.30 -6.13
C GLU A 379 3.45 20.45 -7.40
N MET A 380 4.61 19.84 -7.67
CA MET A 380 4.81 18.97 -8.84
C MET A 380 4.02 17.67 -8.80
N VAL A 381 3.71 17.17 -7.61
CA VAL A 381 2.93 15.93 -7.42
C VAL A 381 1.43 16.22 -7.51
N PHE A 382 0.98 17.32 -6.92
CA PHE A 382 -0.44 17.62 -6.77
C PHE A 382 -0.99 18.64 -7.74
N GLU A 383 -0.17 19.14 -8.68
CA GLU A 383 -0.54 20.18 -9.66
C GLU A 383 -1.13 21.43 -8.96
N GLY A 384 -0.64 21.74 -7.76
CA GLY A 384 -1.12 22.87 -6.94
C GLY A 384 -2.37 22.60 -6.09
N GLU A 385 -2.93 21.39 -6.08
CA GLU A 385 -4.02 21.03 -5.15
C GLU A 385 -3.48 20.62 -3.77
N VAL A 386 -3.31 21.59 -2.87
CA VAL A 386 -2.64 21.44 -1.56
C VAL A 386 -3.49 20.75 -0.48
N GLN A 387 -4.60 20.09 -0.81
CA GLN A 387 -5.45 19.49 0.23
C GLN A 387 -5.74 18.01 0.01
N VAL A 388 -5.00 17.19 0.75
CA VAL A 388 -5.44 15.88 1.21
C VAL A 388 -6.22 16.07 2.50
N GLY A 389 -7.34 16.78 2.39
CA GLY A 389 -8.36 16.78 3.43
C GLY A 389 -9.35 15.65 3.15
N GLU A 390 -9.49 14.70 4.08
CA GLU A 390 -10.59 13.71 4.21
C GLU A 390 -11.06 12.93 2.96
N LYS A 391 -10.27 12.89 1.88
CA LYS A 391 -10.68 12.23 0.65
C LYS A 391 -10.34 10.75 0.69
N THR A 392 -11.35 9.91 0.50
CA THR A 392 -11.19 8.48 0.20
C THR A 392 -10.46 8.34 -1.15
N LEU A 393 -9.16 8.07 -1.11
CA LEU A 393 -8.35 7.90 -2.32
C LEU A 393 -8.33 6.42 -2.74
N VAL A 394 -8.34 6.21 -4.05
CA VAL A 394 -8.01 4.92 -4.66
C VAL A 394 -6.50 4.78 -4.66
N THR A 395 -5.97 3.65 -4.19
CA THR A 395 -4.52 3.51 -3.96
C THR A 395 -3.85 2.48 -4.88
N ARG A 396 -4.64 1.58 -5.47
CA ARG A 396 -4.14 0.45 -6.26
C ARG A 396 -4.52 0.54 -7.73
N LEU A 397 -3.64 0.05 -8.60
CA LEU A 397 -3.89 -0.06 -10.04
C LEU A 397 -5.13 -0.91 -10.34
N ARG A 398 -5.28 -2.05 -9.66
CA ARG A 398 -6.44 -2.95 -9.77
C ARG A 398 -7.77 -2.21 -9.59
N HIS A 399 -7.87 -1.38 -8.56
CA HIS A 399 -9.07 -0.58 -8.29
C HIS A 399 -9.29 0.46 -9.40
N LYS A 400 -8.22 1.14 -9.84
CA LYS A 400 -8.29 2.10 -10.93
C LYS A 400 -8.77 1.45 -12.24
N GLU A 401 -8.26 0.27 -12.58
CA GLU A 401 -8.66 -0.50 -13.75
C GLU A 401 -10.13 -0.92 -13.67
N ALA A 402 -10.58 -1.43 -12.52
CA ALA A 402 -11.99 -1.77 -12.28
C ALA A 402 -12.92 -0.55 -12.43
N LEU A 403 -12.53 0.60 -11.88
CA LEU A 403 -13.25 1.87 -12.04
C LEU A 403 -13.28 2.34 -13.50
N GLN A 404 -12.17 2.20 -14.24
CA GLN A 404 -12.10 2.56 -15.66
C GLN A 404 -12.99 1.65 -16.53
N LYS A 405 -12.99 0.34 -16.25
CA LYS A 405 -13.93 -0.60 -16.89
C LYS A 405 -15.39 -0.18 -16.62
N ALA A 406 -15.73 0.07 -15.35
CA ALA A 406 -17.08 0.51 -14.98
C ALA A 406 -17.48 1.82 -15.66
N GLN A 407 -16.56 2.79 -15.72
CA GLN A 407 -16.78 4.06 -16.42
C GLN A 407 -17.05 3.85 -17.92
N ALA A 408 -16.26 2.98 -18.57
CA ALA A 408 -16.43 2.67 -19.99
C ALA A 408 -17.82 2.06 -20.26
N HIS A 409 -18.22 1.04 -19.49
CA HIS A 409 -19.53 0.43 -19.61
C HIS A 409 -20.68 1.43 -19.35
N ILE A 410 -20.57 2.31 -18.35
CA ILE A 410 -21.59 3.35 -18.14
C ILE A 410 -21.66 4.32 -19.32
N MET A 411 -20.53 4.64 -19.95
CA MET A 411 -20.51 5.48 -21.15
C MET A 411 -21.17 4.79 -22.34
N ASP A 412 -20.94 3.50 -22.53
CA ASP A 412 -21.58 2.71 -23.59
C ASP A 412 -23.10 2.59 -23.36
N ALA A 413 -23.53 2.34 -22.11
CA ALA A 413 -24.95 2.37 -21.74
C ALA A 413 -25.60 3.74 -22.03
N LEU A 414 -24.95 4.84 -21.61
CA LEU A 414 -25.44 6.20 -21.87
C LEU A 414 -25.59 6.48 -23.36
N LYS A 415 -24.61 6.06 -24.16
CA LYS A 415 -24.66 6.20 -25.62
C LYS A 415 -25.82 5.42 -26.22
N SER A 416 -26.01 4.16 -25.80
CA SER A 416 -27.11 3.31 -26.25
C SER A 416 -28.48 3.93 -25.92
N ILE A 417 -28.64 4.50 -24.73
CA ILE A 417 -29.88 5.21 -24.35
C ILE A 417 -30.08 6.45 -25.23
N GLU A 418 -29.04 7.27 -25.44
CA GLU A 418 -29.11 8.49 -26.28
C GLU A 418 -29.40 8.17 -27.76
N GLU A 419 -28.98 7.00 -28.25
CA GLU A 419 -29.26 6.51 -29.61
C GLU A 419 -30.65 5.85 -29.74
N GLY A 420 -31.43 5.75 -28.67
CA GLY A 420 -32.76 5.13 -28.66
C GLY A 420 -32.73 3.61 -28.84
N MET A 421 -31.66 2.96 -28.38
CA MET A 421 -31.51 1.51 -28.45
C MET A 421 -32.46 0.80 -27.47
N PRO A 422 -32.87 -0.45 -27.76
CA PRO A 422 -33.67 -1.26 -26.84
C PRO A 422 -33.03 -1.45 -25.47
N ALA A 423 -33.87 -1.58 -24.43
CA ALA A 423 -33.47 -1.73 -23.04
C ALA A 423 -32.51 -2.90 -22.78
N ASP A 424 -32.72 -4.01 -23.47
CA ASP A 424 -31.87 -5.20 -23.39
C ASP A 424 -30.39 -4.91 -23.68
N LEU A 425 -30.09 -3.94 -24.56
CA LEU A 425 -28.73 -3.64 -24.96
C LEU A 425 -27.98 -2.89 -23.87
N TYR A 426 -28.57 -1.83 -23.32
CA TYR A 426 -27.90 -1.04 -22.28
C TYR A 426 -27.98 -1.70 -20.89
N ALA A 427 -28.90 -2.63 -20.66
CA ALA A 427 -28.93 -3.45 -19.45
C ALA A 427 -27.64 -4.29 -19.28
N ILE A 428 -27.10 -4.84 -20.38
CA ILE A 428 -25.85 -5.62 -20.39
C ILE A 428 -24.68 -4.75 -19.91
N ASP A 429 -24.57 -3.53 -20.44
CA ASP A 429 -23.50 -2.60 -20.07
C ASP A 429 -23.63 -2.13 -18.61
N LEU A 430 -24.85 -1.81 -18.16
CA LEU A 430 -25.09 -1.44 -16.76
C LEU A 430 -24.72 -2.58 -15.79
N LYS A 431 -25.02 -3.83 -16.17
CA LYS A 431 -24.64 -5.02 -15.41
C LYS A 431 -23.14 -5.21 -15.39
N ALA A 432 -22.47 -5.07 -16.53
CA ALA A 432 -21.01 -5.15 -16.61
C ALA A 432 -20.32 -4.06 -15.77
N ALA A 433 -20.88 -2.84 -15.74
CA ALA A 433 -20.40 -1.77 -14.86
C ALA A 433 -20.57 -2.13 -13.38
N TRP A 434 -21.73 -2.68 -13.01
CA TRP A 434 -21.97 -3.17 -11.65
C TRP A 434 -20.96 -4.25 -11.28
N GLU A 435 -20.79 -5.29 -12.10
CA GLU A 435 -19.83 -6.38 -11.88
C GLU A 435 -18.40 -5.87 -11.74
N ALA A 436 -17.96 -4.94 -12.59
CA ALA A 436 -16.63 -4.33 -12.51
C ALA A 436 -16.39 -3.60 -11.18
N LEU A 437 -17.39 -2.88 -10.64
CA LEU A 437 -17.27 -2.27 -9.30
C LEU A 437 -17.16 -3.33 -8.19
N GLY A 438 -17.82 -4.48 -8.36
CA GLY A 438 -17.77 -5.60 -7.41
C GLY A 438 -16.40 -6.27 -7.33
N GLU A 439 -15.57 -6.14 -8.38
CA GLU A 439 -14.18 -6.66 -8.36
C GLU A 439 -13.40 -5.98 -7.23
N ILE A 440 -13.71 -4.72 -6.89
CA ILE A 440 -12.98 -3.93 -5.88
C ILE A 440 -13.22 -4.48 -4.47
N THR A 441 -14.47 -4.71 -4.08
CA THR A 441 -14.87 -5.26 -2.78
C THR A 441 -14.68 -6.79 -2.71
N GLY A 442 -14.53 -7.45 -3.85
CA GLY A 442 -14.32 -8.89 -3.94
C GLY A 442 -15.62 -9.69 -4.06
N GLU A 443 -16.75 -9.05 -4.35
CA GLU A 443 -18.05 -9.72 -4.55
C GLU A 443 -18.13 -10.50 -5.88
N THR A 444 -17.38 -10.06 -6.90
CA THR A 444 -17.38 -10.63 -8.25
C THR A 444 -15.97 -11.05 -8.71
N VAL A 445 -15.05 -11.25 -7.76
CA VAL A 445 -13.64 -11.53 -8.05
C VAL A 445 -13.38 -13.03 -8.30
N GLU A 446 -12.49 -13.31 -9.24
CA GLU A 446 -12.02 -14.68 -9.53
C GLU A 446 -11.03 -15.19 -8.48
N GLU A 447 -10.98 -16.52 -8.28
CA GLU A 447 -10.13 -17.16 -7.27
C GLU A 447 -8.62 -16.91 -7.50
N ASP A 448 -8.16 -16.92 -8.75
CA ASP A 448 -6.76 -16.68 -9.11
C ASP A 448 -6.27 -15.27 -8.70
N ILE A 449 -7.16 -14.27 -8.73
CA ILE A 449 -6.85 -12.91 -8.29
C ILE A 449 -6.68 -12.88 -6.78
N LEU A 450 -7.53 -13.59 -6.03
CA LEU A 450 -7.41 -13.70 -4.58
C LEU A 450 -6.06 -14.31 -4.20
N ASP A 451 -5.67 -15.41 -4.85
CA ASP A 451 -4.40 -16.08 -4.58
C ASP A 451 -3.21 -15.17 -4.84
N ARG A 452 -3.23 -14.38 -5.92
CA ARG A 452 -2.17 -13.40 -6.22
C ARG A 452 -2.09 -12.29 -5.17
N ILE A 453 -3.23 -11.78 -4.69
CA ILE A 453 -3.26 -10.72 -3.67
C ILE A 453 -2.68 -11.24 -2.35
N PHE A 454 -3.14 -12.40 -1.88
CA PHE A 454 -2.71 -12.93 -0.58
C PHE A 454 -1.28 -13.49 -0.61
N ALA A 455 -0.77 -13.90 -1.77
CA ALA A 455 0.64 -14.27 -1.93
C ALA A 455 1.63 -13.12 -1.63
N GLU A 456 1.22 -11.86 -1.73
CA GLU A 456 2.07 -10.71 -1.37
C GLU A 456 2.19 -10.48 0.14
N PHE A 457 1.36 -11.14 0.95
CA PHE A 457 1.34 -11.00 2.40
C PHE A 457 2.42 -11.83 3.07
N CYS A 458 2.78 -11.45 4.30
CA CYS A 458 3.67 -12.26 5.12
C CYS A 458 2.94 -13.52 5.64
N ILE A 459 3.71 -14.58 5.90
CA ILE A 459 3.24 -15.73 6.68
C ILE A 459 2.86 -15.25 8.08
N GLY A 460 1.72 -15.72 8.61
CA GLY A 460 1.23 -15.34 9.95
C GLY A 460 0.26 -14.16 9.96
N LYS A 461 -0.10 -13.63 8.78
CA LYS A 461 -1.21 -12.69 8.60
C LYS A 461 -2.23 -13.19 7.60
#